data_AF-A0AAE4VAC4-F1
#
_entry.id   AF-A0AAE4VAC4-F1
#
_cell.length_a   1.000
_cell.length_b   1.000
_cell.length_c   1.000
_cell.angle_alpha   90.00
_cell.angle_beta   90.00
_cell.angle_gamma   90.00
#
_symmetry.space_group_name_H-M   'P 1'
#
loop_
_entity.id
_entity.type
_entity.pdbx_description
1 polymer ?
#
loop_
_entity_poly.entity_id
_entity_poly.type
_entity_poly.pdbx_seq_one_letter_code
_entity_poly.pdbx_strand_id
1 'polypeptide(L)'
;MLEAPEHSENPEHGDPLATPPADEHPTRERWWQSLAAASTRRALLLTALGALLIAGLITALPQSGGSNSAPGAIALGPRGNDTFNHVKRGDCLNWPGRNPDAAHIVDCKDNHRFEVAQAVDMRTFPGSEYGPGAPPPSVDRIKQISQEQCTPSVRSYLGPKYDPNGKYTIGLLWSGEKAWKQSGERRMLCGLQLLGPGDGQLESAGRVADVDQSKVWPAGTCLGIDAATNQPTDVPVDCAAPHAMEVTGAVNLAEKFPGGLPSEGDQDNFIKDACTAQTDAYLAPVQLRTTTLALSYSTISLPSWSAGSHQVSCSIGATLGNGGWSTLVNSAKGPLMINGQPPVAPPDIPEERLNMPPIPMPDVDETSSSSSSGSSSSGSSSSGSSSSGSSSGSGSSGSSGSSGSSGSSSSGQHMPQASTTAAPAPAQSNTFNPPPPPEQAQAPAPAPEQAPAAAPDGGAPPAGPPPGEPAPVPPAP
;
A
#
# COMPACT_ATOMS: atom_id res chain seq x y z
N MET A 1 27.94 10.09 -66.24
CA MET A 1 28.61 11.31 -65.76
C MET A 1 29.18 10.93 -64.41
N LEU A 2 30.42 10.47 -64.42
CA LEU A 2 31.63 11.30 -64.28
C LEU A 2 31.86 11.66 -62.80
N GLU A 3 32.88 11.14 -62.12
CA GLU A 3 33.79 10.02 -62.42
C GLU A 3 34.41 9.54 -61.09
N ALA A 4 35.12 8.41 -61.10
CA ALA A 4 36.19 8.10 -60.14
C ALA A 4 37.55 8.28 -60.88
N PRO A 5 38.74 7.80 -60.42
CA PRO A 5 39.10 7.16 -59.15
C PRO A 5 40.48 7.65 -58.58
N GLU A 6 41.03 6.90 -57.62
CA GLU A 6 42.49 6.82 -57.29
C GLU A 6 43.14 8.06 -56.59
N HIS A 7 44.38 8.03 -56.05
CA HIS A 7 45.49 7.06 -56.16
C HIS A 7 46.37 7.01 -54.88
N SER A 8 47.49 6.28 -54.90
CA SER A 8 48.29 5.86 -53.72
C SER A 8 49.63 6.62 -53.49
N GLU A 9 50.22 6.37 -52.32
CA GLU A 9 51.67 6.38 -51.99
C GLU A 9 52.43 7.70 -51.68
N ASN A 10 53.65 7.51 -51.15
CA ASN A 10 54.57 8.43 -50.44
C ASN A 10 55.88 8.56 -51.31
N PRO A 11 57.10 9.04 -50.90
CA PRO A 11 57.62 9.53 -49.60
C PRO A 11 58.60 10.75 -49.62
N GLU A 12 59.17 11.07 -48.44
CA GLU A 12 60.54 11.60 -48.11
C GLU A 12 61.18 12.82 -48.88
N HIS A 13 61.64 13.91 -48.23
CA HIS A 13 62.77 14.19 -47.27
C HIS A 13 64.06 14.74 -47.97
N GLY A 14 64.70 15.82 -47.46
CA GLY A 14 65.95 16.33 -48.10
C GLY A 14 66.58 17.72 -47.79
N ASP A 15 66.80 18.08 -46.51
CA ASP A 15 68.02 18.79 -45.99
C ASP A 15 68.49 20.22 -46.48
N PRO A 16 69.50 20.91 -45.84
CA PRO A 16 69.42 22.36 -45.52
C PRO A 16 70.72 23.21 -45.77
N LEU A 17 71.14 24.08 -44.82
CA LEU A 17 72.29 25.04 -44.74
C LEU A 17 72.00 26.51 -45.15
N ALA A 18 72.63 27.60 -44.65
CA ALA A 18 73.49 27.89 -43.45
C ALA A 18 73.70 29.44 -43.28
N THR A 19 73.28 30.10 -42.17
CA THR A 19 74.00 30.51 -40.90
C THR A 19 74.65 31.94 -40.90
N PRO A 20 75.27 32.50 -39.81
CA PRO A 20 75.04 33.89 -39.32
C PRO A 20 76.33 34.77 -39.44
N PRO A 21 76.80 35.71 -38.53
CA PRO A 21 76.50 36.05 -37.11
C PRO A 21 75.35 37.11 -36.96
N ALA A 22 75.14 37.97 -35.93
CA ALA A 22 75.88 38.46 -34.75
C ALA A 22 74.93 39.13 -33.70
N ASP A 23 75.28 39.48 -32.44
CA ASP A 23 76.23 38.94 -31.42
C ASP A 23 75.98 39.58 -30.00
N GLU A 24 76.64 39.02 -28.97
CA GLU A 24 76.96 39.48 -27.58
C GLU A 24 75.94 40.17 -26.61
N HIS A 25 75.31 39.33 -25.74
CA HIS A 25 75.42 39.30 -24.25
C HIS A 25 74.97 40.46 -23.29
N PRO A 26 74.64 40.21 -21.98
CA PRO A 26 74.10 38.98 -21.35
C PRO A 26 73.10 39.14 -20.13
N THR A 27 72.56 37.99 -19.67
CA THR A 27 72.04 37.64 -18.31
C THR A 27 70.57 37.83 -17.85
N ARG A 28 70.13 36.78 -17.12
CA ARG A 28 69.13 36.66 -16.03
C ARG A 28 67.61 36.48 -16.29
N GLU A 29 67.16 35.29 -15.86
CA GLU A 29 65.87 34.92 -15.24
C GLU A 29 64.57 34.96 -16.06
N ARG A 30 64.16 33.77 -16.56
CA ARG A 30 62.88 33.09 -16.21
C ARG A 30 62.76 31.69 -16.84
N TRP A 31 62.91 30.63 -16.05
CA TRP A 31 62.21 29.36 -16.32
C TRP A 31 60.78 29.41 -15.70
N TRP A 32 60.07 28.28 -15.56
CA TRP A 32 58.70 28.14 -15.02
C TRP A 32 57.49 28.18 -16.00
N GLN A 33 57.54 27.56 -17.19
CA GLN A 33 56.32 27.27 -17.97
C GLN A 33 56.33 25.91 -18.72
N SER A 34 56.35 24.77 -18.02
CA SER A 34 56.18 23.44 -18.67
C SER A 34 55.89 22.23 -17.75
N LEU A 35 54.97 22.34 -16.78
CA LEU A 35 54.56 21.19 -15.92
C LEU A 35 53.04 21.00 -15.70
N ALA A 36 52.18 21.61 -16.52
CA ALA A 36 50.72 21.63 -16.32
C ALA A 36 49.92 20.74 -17.31
N ALA A 37 50.32 19.47 -17.51
CA ALA A 37 49.68 18.58 -18.51
C ALA A 37 49.44 17.11 -18.08
N ALA A 38 49.89 16.68 -16.90
CA ALA A 38 49.92 15.24 -16.54
C ALA A 38 49.10 14.84 -15.28
N SER A 39 48.63 15.81 -14.48
CA SER A 39 48.02 15.55 -13.16
C SER A 39 46.52 15.22 -13.22
N THR A 40 45.74 15.92 -14.04
CA THR A 40 44.27 15.83 -14.09
C THR A 40 43.75 14.44 -14.48
N ARG A 41 44.45 13.73 -15.37
CA ARG A 41 44.07 12.36 -15.80
C ARG A 41 44.18 11.32 -14.67
N ARG A 42 45.05 11.52 -13.68
CA ARG A 42 45.15 10.62 -12.50
C ARG A 42 44.11 10.94 -11.43
N ALA A 43 43.77 12.22 -11.25
CA ALA A 43 42.73 12.63 -10.30
C ALA A 43 41.34 12.03 -10.65
N LEU A 44 40.92 12.12 -11.92
CA LEU A 44 39.61 11.62 -12.37
C LEU A 44 39.43 10.10 -12.25
N LEU A 45 40.51 9.32 -12.43
CA LEU A 45 40.47 7.87 -12.25
C LEU A 45 40.35 7.48 -10.77
N LEU A 46 40.98 8.24 -9.86
CA LEU A 46 40.87 8.00 -8.42
C LEU A 46 39.48 8.37 -7.88
N THR A 47 38.84 9.43 -8.39
CA THR A 47 37.44 9.75 -8.01
C THR A 47 36.45 8.73 -8.54
N ALA A 48 36.65 8.19 -9.76
CA ALA A 48 35.79 7.15 -10.31
C ALA A 48 35.88 5.83 -9.52
N LEU A 49 37.09 5.40 -9.15
CA LEU A 49 37.31 4.22 -8.30
C LEU A 49 36.80 4.43 -6.87
N GLY A 50 36.96 5.64 -6.31
CA GLY A 50 36.38 5.99 -5.00
C GLY A 50 34.86 5.90 -4.98
N ALA A 51 34.18 6.45 -6.00
CA ALA A 51 32.73 6.38 -6.12
C ALA A 51 32.22 4.93 -6.25
N LEU A 52 32.90 4.10 -7.05
CA LEU A 52 32.56 2.68 -7.21
C LEU A 52 32.76 1.86 -5.93
N LEU A 53 33.81 2.16 -5.14
CA LEU A 53 34.03 1.49 -3.85
C LEU A 53 32.99 1.89 -2.79
N ILE A 54 32.52 3.14 -2.79
CA ILE A 54 31.43 3.58 -1.90
C ILE A 54 30.10 2.93 -2.31
N ALA A 55 29.79 2.89 -3.61
CA ALA A 55 28.61 2.21 -4.13
C ALA A 55 28.61 0.70 -3.81
N GLY A 56 29.76 0.04 -3.97
CA GLY A 56 29.95 -1.37 -3.66
C GLY A 56 29.90 -1.71 -2.16
N LEU A 57 30.14 -0.74 -1.27
CA LEU A 57 30.02 -0.95 0.18
C LEU A 57 28.56 -0.87 0.66
N ILE A 58 27.73 -0.04 0.01
CA ILE A 58 26.30 0.08 0.32
C ILE A 58 25.53 -1.18 -0.09
N THR A 59 25.93 -1.85 -1.18
CA THR A 59 25.34 -3.14 -1.60
C THR A 59 25.93 -4.36 -0.86
N ALA A 60 27.01 -4.18 -0.10
CA ALA A 60 27.66 -5.25 0.68
C ALA A 60 27.28 -5.27 2.18
N LEU A 61 26.46 -4.32 2.64
CA LEU A 61 25.79 -4.46 3.94
C LEU A 61 24.66 -5.49 3.81
N PRO A 62 24.67 -6.60 4.56
CA PRO A 62 23.51 -7.47 4.62
C PRO A 62 22.37 -6.72 5.29
N GLN A 63 21.25 -6.54 4.60
CA GLN A 63 19.99 -6.18 5.25
C GLN A 63 19.69 -7.25 6.31
N SER A 64 19.79 -6.86 7.58
CA SER A 64 19.80 -7.79 8.70
C SER A 64 18.44 -8.40 8.94
N GLY A 65 18.18 -9.55 8.33
CA GLY A 65 16.97 -10.35 8.60
C GLY A 65 15.66 -9.64 8.27
N GLY A 66 15.59 -8.99 7.10
CA GLY A 66 14.30 -8.70 6.49
C GLY A 66 13.53 -10.01 6.31
N SER A 67 12.57 -10.27 7.19
CA SER A 67 11.77 -11.48 7.13
C SER A 67 10.91 -11.42 5.88
N ASN A 68 11.06 -12.41 4.98
CA ASN A 68 10.22 -12.56 3.78
C ASN A 68 8.80 -13.04 4.15
N SER A 69 8.20 -12.42 5.17
CA SER A 69 6.84 -12.67 5.60
C SER A 69 5.87 -11.95 4.67
N ALA A 70 4.66 -12.51 4.52
CA ALA A 70 3.58 -11.77 3.88
C ALA A 70 3.14 -10.60 4.77
N PRO A 71 2.68 -9.47 4.20
CA PRO A 71 2.06 -8.41 4.99
C PRO A 71 0.95 -8.95 5.90
N GLY A 72 1.03 -8.65 7.19
CA GLY A 72 0.11 -9.19 8.22
C GLY A 72 0.43 -10.60 8.74
N ALA A 73 1.40 -11.32 8.17
CA ALA A 73 1.86 -12.60 8.73
C ALA A 73 3.23 -12.43 9.41
N ILE A 74 3.46 -13.15 10.52
CA ILE A 74 4.75 -13.11 11.24
C ILE A 74 5.12 -14.52 11.71
N ALA A 75 6.32 -14.97 11.32
CA ALA A 75 6.96 -16.15 11.90
C ALA A 75 7.62 -15.78 13.24
N LEU A 76 7.27 -16.50 14.31
CA LEU A 76 7.95 -16.46 15.61
C LEU A 76 9.06 -17.52 15.63
N GLY A 77 10.22 -17.19 16.21
CA GLY A 77 11.25 -18.16 16.53
C GLY A 77 10.94 -19.01 17.78
N PRO A 78 11.81 -19.99 18.12
CA PRO A 78 11.50 -21.08 19.05
C PRO A 78 11.12 -20.68 20.48
N ARG A 79 11.46 -19.47 20.94
CA ARG A 79 11.08 -18.97 22.28
C ARG A 79 9.61 -18.58 22.36
N GLY A 80 9.03 -18.06 21.28
CA GLY A 80 7.61 -17.76 21.21
C GLY A 80 6.72 -19.00 21.26
N ASN A 81 7.27 -20.20 21.01
CA ASN A 81 6.51 -21.45 20.93
C ASN A 81 5.90 -21.90 22.27
N ASP A 82 6.51 -21.54 23.40
CA ASP A 82 5.97 -21.86 24.73
C ASP A 82 4.72 -21.03 25.02
N THR A 83 4.84 -19.70 24.87
CA THR A 83 3.71 -18.75 24.85
C THR A 83 2.60 -19.27 23.94
N PHE A 84 2.93 -19.63 22.70
CA PHE A 84 2.02 -20.14 21.67
C PHE A 84 1.14 -21.31 22.12
N ASN A 85 1.67 -22.18 22.97
CA ASN A 85 0.93 -23.33 23.49
C ASN A 85 -0.13 -22.93 24.54
N HIS A 86 0.07 -21.81 25.22
CA HIS A 86 -0.82 -21.29 26.26
C HIS A 86 -1.83 -20.22 25.78
N VAL A 87 -1.55 -19.53 24.67
CA VAL A 87 -2.44 -18.51 24.07
C VAL A 87 -3.84 -19.04 23.76
N LYS A 88 -4.85 -18.21 24.03
CA LYS A 88 -6.29 -18.41 23.76
C LYS A 88 -6.90 -17.20 23.02
N ARG A 89 -8.13 -17.38 22.54
CA ARG A 89 -9.00 -16.30 22.04
C ARG A 89 -9.23 -15.26 23.15
N GLY A 90 -8.90 -14.00 22.88
CA GLY A 90 -9.02 -12.87 23.81
C GLY A 90 -7.76 -12.55 24.63
N ASP A 91 -6.66 -13.29 24.43
CA ASP A 91 -5.35 -12.93 24.97
C ASP A 91 -4.67 -11.87 24.08
N CYS A 92 -3.88 -10.99 24.69
CA CYS A 92 -3.08 -9.98 24.00
C CYS A 92 -1.59 -10.26 24.16
N LEU A 93 -0.82 -10.02 23.10
CA LEU A 93 0.60 -10.36 23.00
C LEU A 93 1.45 -9.11 22.77
N ASN A 94 2.56 -8.98 23.51
CA ASN A 94 3.62 -8.01 23.23
C ASN A 94 5.00 -8.68 23.17
N TRP A 95 5.98 -7.96 22.65
CA TRP A 95 7.39 -8.31 22.59
C TRP A 95 8.26 -7.04 22.47
N PRO A 96 9.52 -7.08 22.94
CA PRO A 96 10.43 -5.95 22.83
C PRO A 96 10.74 -5.57 21.37
N GLY A 97 10.45 -4.32 21.02
CA GLY A 97 10.84 -3.70 19.74
C GLY A 97 10.23 -4.41 18.52
N ARG A 98 11.09 -4.89 17.62
CA ARG A 98 10.70 -5.63 16.40
C ARG A 98 10.97 -7.14 16.48
N ASN A 99 11.14 -7.71 17.68
CA ASN A 99 11.53 -9.12 17.85
C ASN A 99 10.37 -10.03 18.31
N PRO A 100 9.56 -10.59 17.40
CA PRO A 100 8.37 -11.38 17.75
C PRO A 100 8.71 -12.74 18.40
N ASP A 101 9.95 -13.23 18.30
CA ASP A 101 10.45 -14.42 19.01
C ASP A 101 10.32 -14.32 20.54
N ALA A 102 10.18 -13.10 21.07
CA ALA A 102 10.03 -12.81 22.49
C ALA A 102 8.57 -12.47 22.89
N ALA A 103 7.59 -12.95 22.10
CA ALA A 103 6.17 -12.81 22.38
C ALA A 103 5.77 -13.44 23.73
N HIS A 104 5.05 -12.67 24.54
CA HIS A 104 4.49 -13.06 25.83
C HIS A 104 3.08 -12.46 25.99
N ILE A 105 2.25 -13.07 26.85
CA ILE A 105 0.88 -12.63 27.13
C ILE A 105 0.91 -11.45 28.11
N VAL A 106 0.07 -10.44 27.88
CA VAL A 106 -0.14 -9.24 28.72
C VAL A 106 -1.65 -8.96 28.90
N ASP A 107 -2.06 -8.10 29.85
CA ASP A 107 -3.45 -7.59 29.86
C ASP A 107 -3.63 -6.70 28.61
N CYS A 108 -4.74 -6.85 27.90
CA CYS A 108 -5.07 -6.03 26.72
C CYS A 108 -5.20 -4.53 27.05
N LYS A 109 -5.33 -4.14 28.32
CA LYS A 109 -5.25 -2.73 28.75
C LYS A 109 -3.84 -2.15 28.68
N ASP A 110 -2.82 -3.00 28.76
CA ASP A 110 -1.42 -2.60 28.59
C ASP A 110 -1.05 -2.55 27.11
N ASN A 111 0.11 -1.96 26.80
CA ASN A 111 0.65 -1.94 25.45
C ASN A 111 0.87 -3.36 24.93
N HIS A 112 0.25 -3.67 23.80
CA HIS A 112 0.37 -4.93 23.07
C HIS A 112 0.34 -4.68 21.55
N ARG A 113 0.80 -5.67 20.77
CA ARG A 113 0.97 -5.56 19.31
C ARG A 113 0.00 -6.44 18.52
N PHE A 114 -0.53 -7.48 19.18
CA PHE A 114 -1.44 -8.45 18.58
C PHE A 114 -2.52 -8.89 19.58
N GLU A 115 -3.81 -8.78 19.22
CA GLU A 115 -4.93 -9.36 19.97
C GLU A 115 -5.43 -10.63 19.26
N VAL A 116 -5.56 -11.73 20.00
CA VAL A 116 -5.80 -13.06 19.42
C VAL A 116 -7.29 -13.33 19.26
N ALA A 117 -7.76 -13.34 18.02
CA ALA A 117 -9.13 -13.67 17.67
C ALA A 117 -9.41 -15.17 17.73
N GLN A 118 -8.44 -16.01 17.34
CA GLN A 118 -8.55 -17.47 17.40
C GLN A 118 -7.16 -18.14 17.39
N ALA A 119 -7.01 -19.21 18.16
CA ALA A 119 -5.91 -20.17 18.03
C ALA A 119 -6.37 -21.37 17.19
N VAL A 120 -5.95 -21.45 15.94
CA VAL A 120 -6.36 -22.50 14.99
C VAL A 120 -5.29 -23.59 14.95
N ASP A 121 -5.69 -24.85 15.14
CA ASP A 121 -4.80 -26.01 14.98
C ASP A 121 -4.93 -26.58 13.57
N MET A 122 -3.91 -26.39 12.73
CA MET A 122 -3.94 -26.83 11.34
C MET A 122 -4.08 -28.36 11.20
N ARG A 123 -3.77 -29.15 12.24
CA ARG A 123 -3.94 -30.62 12.22
C ARG A 123 -5.41 -31.07 12.21
N THR A 124 -6.36 -30.16 12.47
CA THR A 124 -7.79 -30.47 12.44
C THR A 124 -8.37 -30.47 11.03
N PHE A 125 -7.64 -29.94 10.04
CA PHE A 125 -8.06 -29.95 8.63
C PHE A 125 -7.67 -31.29 7.97
N PRO A 126 -8.58 -31.90 7.19
CA PRO A 126 -8.32 -33.20 6.56
C PRO A 126 -7.33 -33.08 5.41
N GLY A 127 -6.39 -34.01 5.32
CA GLY A 127 -5.41 -34.10 4.23
C GLY A 127 -3.98 -34.27 4.73
N SER A 128 -3.01 -34.11 3.82
CA SER A 128 -1.58 -34.22 4.11
C SER A 128 -0.89 -32.87 4.32
N GLU A 129 -1.51 -31.74 3.93
CA GLU A 129 -0.89 -30.39 3.92
C GLU A 129 -0.28 -29.99 5.27
N TYR A 130 -0.90 -30.42 6.38
CA TYR A 130 -0.48 -30.10 7.75
C TYR A 130 -0.04 -31.32 8.56
N GLY A 131 0.16 -32.46 7.89
CA GLY A 131 0.59 -33.71 8.54
C GLY A 131 1.99 -33.65 9.15
N PRO A 132 2.41 -34.66 9.94
CA PRO A 132 3.68 -34.64 10.67
C PRO A 132 4.92 -34.43 9.79
N GLY A 133 4.96 -35.04 8.60
CA GLY A 133 6.04 -34.89 7.62
C GLY A 133 5.84 -33.78 6.59
N ALA A 134 4.82 -32.92 6.74
CA ALA A 134 4.53 -31.88 5.75
C ALA A 134 5.60 -30.76 5.76
N PRO A 135 5.98 -30.22 4.59
CA PRO A 135 6.82 -29.02 4.52
C PRO A 135 6.10 -27.82 5.17
N PRO A 136 6.83 -26.79 5.62
CA PRO A 136 6.21 -25.54 6.04
C PRO A 136 5.51 -24.87 4.86
N PRO A 137 4.42 -24.10 5.11
CA PRO A 137 3.73 -23.37 4.06
C PRO A 137 4.64 -22.29 3.44
N SER A 138 4.49 -22.06 2.13
CA SER A 138 5.16 -20.95 1.44
C SER A 138 4.55 -19.60 1.84
N VAL A 139 5.25 -18.50 1.52
CA VAL A 139 4.79 -17.12 1.80
C VAL A 139 3.40 -16.86 1.20
N ASP A 140 3.13 -17.36 -0.01
CA ASP A 140 1.82 -17.20 -0.65
C ASP A 140 0.76 -18.16 -0.09
N ARG A 141 1.13 -19.36 0.37
CA ARG A 141 0.19 -20.22 1.11
C ARG A 141 -0.15 -19.62 2.47
N ILE A 142 0.79 -18.94 3.13
CA ILE A 142 0.56 -18.15 4.35
C ILE A 142 -0.45 -17.01 4.10
N LYS A 143 -0.38 -16.30 2.97
CA LYS A 143 -1.41 -15.31 2.57
C LYS A 143 -2.80 -15.97 2.45
N GLN A 144 -2.87 -17.11 1.77
CA GLN A 144 -4.13 -17.86 1.60
C GLN A 144 -4.67 -18.36 2.94
N ILE A 145 -3.84 -18.92 3.83
CA ILE A 145 -4.24 -19.34 5.18
C ILE A 145 -4.79 -18.16 5.99
N SER A 146 -4.19 -16.97 5.90
CA SER A 146 -4.73 -15.77 6.55
C SER A 146 -6.12 -15.39 6.00
N GLN A 147 -6.30 -15.44 4.69
CA GLN A 147 -7.60 -15.18 4.04
C GLN A 147 -8.66 -16.23 4.44
N GLU A 148 -8.32 -17.51 4.31
CA GLU A 148 -9.19 -18.67 4.58
C GLU A 148 -9.58 -18.81 6.06
N GLN A 149 -8.62 -18.63 6.97
CA GLN A 149 -8.78 -18.99 8.39
C GLN A 149 -8.91 -17.75 9.28
N CYS A 150 -8.13 -16.69 9.04
CA CYS A 150 -8.10 -15.53 9.93
C CYS A 150 -9.23 -14.54 9.65
N THR A 151 -9.63 -14.34 8.39
CA THR A 151 -10.79 -13.50 8.06
C THR A 151 -12.09 -13.96 8.75
N PRO A 152 -12.52 -15.24 8.65
CA PRO A 152 -13.71 -15.68 9.38
C PRO A 152 -13.50 -15.72 10.90
N SER A 153 -12.29 -16.02 11.38
CA SER A 153 -11.98 -16.01 12.81
C SER A 153 -12.13 -14.63 13.43
N VAL A 154 -11.58 -13.58 12.79
CA VAL A 154 -11.67 -12.18 13.27
C VAL A 154 -13.11 -11.65 13.18
N ARG A 155 -13.84 -11.98 12.10
CA ARG A 155 -15.28 -11.64 12.00
C ARG A 155 -16.12 -12.34 13.08
N SER A 156 -15.80 -13.59 13.41
CA SER A 156 -16.39 -14.34 14.54
C SER A 156 -15.91 -13.87 15.92
N TYR A 157 -14.80 -13.14 15.98
CA TYR A 157 -14.28 -12.55 17.21
C TYR A 157 -14.99 -11.25 17.57
N LEU A 158 -14.98 -10.27 16.66
CA LEU A 158 -15.55 -8.95 16.89
C LEU A 158 -17.06 -8.88 16.60
N GLY A 159 -17.59 -9.72 15.71
CA GLY A 159 -19.01 -9.71 15.35
C GLY A 159 -19.45 -8.33 14.83
N PRO A 160 -20.48 -7.68 15.42
CA PRO A 160 -20.87 -6.31 15.08
C PRO A 160 -19.79 -5.24 15.28
N LYS A 161 -18.69 -5.55 15.99
CA LYS A 161 -17.53 -4.68 16.19
C LYS A 161 -16.44 -4.81 15.11
N TYR A 162 -16.64 -5.63 14.08
CA TYR A 162 -15.72 -5.71 12.94
C TYR A 162 -15.95 -4.54 11.97
N ASP A 163 -15.07 -3.54 11.97
CA ASP A 163 -15.01 -2.53 10.91
C ASP A 163 -14.06 -3.01 9.78
N PRO A 164 -14.54 -3.30 8.56
CA PRO A 164 -13.65 -3.60 7.44
C PRO A 164 -12.80 -2.40 7.01
N ASN A 165 -13.17 -1.17 7.43
CA ASN A 165 -12.43 0.06 7.19
C ASN A 165 -11.63 0.52 8.43
N GLY A 166 -11.62 -0.27 9.51
CA GLY A 166 -10.95 0.09 10.76
C GLY A 166 -9.42 0.06 10.69
N LYS A 167 -8.77 0.68 11.67
CA LYS A 167 -7.30 0.79 11.77
C LYS A 167 -6.56 -0.53 12.06
N TYR A 168 -7.27 -1.53 12.58
CA TYR A 168 -6.70 -2.85 12.90
C TYR A 168 -6.81 -3.79 11.71
N THR A 169 -5.65 -4.27 11.23
CA THR A 169 -5.57 -5.25 10.14
C THR A 169 -5.65 -6.68 10.70
N ILE A 170 -6.25 -7.60 9.95
CA ILE A 170 -6.21 -9.04 10.24
C ILE A 170 -4.77 -9.54 10.11
N GLY A 171 -4.29 -10.27 11.11
CA GLY A 171 -2.95 -10.84 11.12
C GLY A 171 -2.89 -12.31 11.51
N LEU A 172 -1.73 -12.92 11.22
CA LEU A 172 -1.41 -14.33 11.43
C LEU A 172 -0.02 -14.46 12.09
N LEU A 173 0.04 -14.91 13.34
CA LEU A 173 1.30 -15.40 13.93
C LEU A 173 1.41 -16.91 13.73
N TRP A 174 2.64 -17.42 13.58
CA TRP A 174 2.94 -18.86 13.54
C TRP A 174 4.37 -19.14 13.98
N SER A 175 4.68 -20.31 14.55
CA SER A 175 6.01 -20.63 15.10
C SER A 175 7.14 -20.89 14.08
N GLY A 176 6.95 -20.43 12.83
CA GLY A 176 7.93 -20.48 11.76
C GLY A 176 8.36 -21.88 11.31
N GLU A 177 9.22 -21.92 10.29
CA GLU A 177 9.70 -23.18 9.71
C GLU A 177 10.39 -24.10 10.70
N LYS A 178 11.09 -23.52 11.70
CA LYS A 178 11.92 -24.32 12.62
C LYS A 178 11.07 -25.15 13.58
N ALA A 179 10.06 -24.56 14.24
CA ALA A 179 9.15 -25.34 15.08
C ALA A 179 8.26 -26.27 14.23
N TRP A 180 7.86 -25.84 13.02
CA TRP A 180 7.13 -26.69 12.08
C TRP A 180 7.90 -27.98 11.74
N LYS A 181 9.20 -27.86 11.40
CA LYS A 181 10.07 -28.98 11.02
C LYS A 181 10.58 -29.81 12.20
N GLN A 182 10.84 -29.19 13.36
CA GLN A 182 11.54 -29.86 14.48
C GLN A 182 10.64 -30.23 15.66
N SER A 183 9.57 -29.48 15.89
CA SER A 183 8.63 -29.71 17.01
C SER A 183 7.29 -30.26 16.55
N GLY A 184 7.07 -30.38 15.23
CA GLY A 184 5.76 -30.75 14.67
C GLY A 184 4.70 -29.69 14.92
N GLU A 185 5.08 -28.43 15.14
CA GLU A 185 4.14 -27.35 15.45
C GLU A 185 3.27 -27.02 14.24
N ARG A 186 1.98 -26.83 14.48
CA ARG A 186 0.92 -26.65 13.47
C ARG A 186 -0.15 -25.66 13.92
N ARG A 187 -0.03 -25.05 15.11
CA ARG A 187 -0.89 -23.96 15.53
C ARG A 187 -0.61 -22.70 14.69
N MET A 188 -1.66 -21.94 14.45
CA MET A 188 -1.68 -20.62 13.83
C MET A 188 -2.51 -19.70 14.72
N LEU A 189 -2.01 -18.51 15.06
CA LEU A 189 -2.80 -17.52 15.80
C LEU A 189 -3.34 -16.49 14.82
N CYS A 190 -4.65 -16.51 14.62
CA CYS A 190 -5.37 -15.48 13.88
C CYS A 190 -5.77 -14.36 14.84
N GLY A 191 -5.61 -13.11 14.41
CA GLY A 191 -5.83 -11.97 15.30
C GLY A 191 -5.82 -10.62 14.58
N LEU A 192 -5.65 -9.58 15.37
CA LEU A 192 -5.73 -8.18 14.97
C LEU A 192 -4.45 -7.45 15.38
N GLN A 193 -3.95 -6.60 14.49
CA GLN A 193 -2.71 -5.85 14.67
C GLN A 193 -2.82 -4.43 14.08
N LEU A 194 -2.11 -3.48 14.68
CA LEU A 194 -1.95 -2.14 14.12
C LEU A 194 -0.65 -2.09 13.30
N LEU A 195 -0.74 -1.82 11.98
CA LEU A 195 0.43 -1.77 11.10
C LEU A 195 1.23 -0.47 11.28
N GLY A 196 2.54 -0.53 11.01
CA GLY A 196 3.47 0.58 11.08
C GLY A 196 4.68 0.42 10.14
N PRO A 197 5.61 1.39 10.14
CA PRO A 197 6.61 1.55 9.07
C PRO A 197 7.47 0.30 8.82
N GLY A 198 7.54 -0.15 7.56
CA GLY A 198 8.36 -1.30 7.13
C GLY A 198 7.97 -2.59 7.84
N ASP A 199 6.75 -3.08 7.57
CA ASP A 199 6.14 -4.30 8.10
C ASP A 199 6.20 -4.45 9.63
N GLY A 200 6.29 -3.31 10.34
CA GLY A 200 6.21 -3.27 11.79
C GLY A 200 4.77 -3.41 12.28
N GLN A 201 4.61 -3.96 13.48
CA GLN A 201 3.40 -3.74 14.28
C GLN A 201 3.66 -2.61 15.28
N LEU A 202 2.72 -1.68 15.41
CA LEU A 202 2.71 -0.67 16.46
C LEU A 202 2.15 -1.26 17.77
N GLU A 203 2.47 -0.63 18.90
CA GLU A 203 1.79 -0.93 20.16
C GLU A 203 0.45 -0.18 20.23
N SER A 204 -0.56 -0.83 20.79
CA SER A 204 -1.83 -0.22 21.16
C SER A 204 -2.31 -0.77 22.50
N ALA A 205 -3.33 -0.14 23.09
CA ALA A 205 -3.86 -0.47 24.41
C ALA A 205 -5.39 -0.38 24.41
N GLY A 206 -6.03 -1.24 25.20
CA GLY A 206 -7.46 -1.53 25.10
C GLY A 206 -7.74 -2.64 24.08
N ARG A 207 -8.82 -3.41 24.27
CA ARG A 207 -9.24 -4.44 23.31
C ARG A 207 -9.79 -3.79 22.05
N VAL A 208 -9.55 -4.41 20.89
CA VAL A 208 -10.03 -3.93 19.58
C VAL A 208 -11.55 -3.76 19.56
N ALA A 209 -12.33 -4.58 20.27
CA ALA A 209 -13.79 -4.44 20.36
C ALA A 209 -14.27 -3.20 21.16
N ASP A 210 -13.41 -2.65 22.03
CA ASP A 210 -13.74 -1.62 23.03
C ASP A 210 -13.14 -0.23 22.70
N VAL A 211 -12.28 -0.12 21.68
CA VAL A 211 -11.59 1.12 21.29
C VAL A 211 -12.10 1.70 19.97
N ASP A 212 -11.94 3.02 19.79
CA ASP A 212 -12.28 3.71 18.53
C ASP A 212 -11.56 3.07 17.33
N GLN A 213 -12.32 2.71 16.29
CA GLN A 213 -11.81 1.96 15.14
C GLN A 213 -11.21 2.84 14.04
N SER A 214 -11.40 4.16 14.11
CA SER A 214 -11.09 5.07 13.01
C SER A 214 -9.62 5.05 12.58
N LYS A 215 -9.39 5.04 11.26
CA LYS A 215 -8.08 5.25 10.62
C LYS A 215 -7.66 6.72 10.71
N VAL A 216 -7.28 7.15 11.91
CA VAL A 216 -6.73 8.49 12.18
C VAL A 216 -5.32 8.38 12.75
N TRP A 217 -4.47 9.32 12.35
CA TRP A 217 -3.06 9.40 12.73
C TRP A 217 -2.69 10.81 13.16
N PRO A 218 -1.57 11.03 13.89
CA PRO A 218 -1.09 12.37 14.21
C PRO A 218 -0.80 13.20 12.96
N ALA A 219 -1.01 14.52 13.05
CA ALA A 219 -0.65 15.46 11.98
C ALA A 219 0.87 15.39 11.69
N GLY A 220 1.24 15.36 10.41
CA GLY A 220 2.59 15.07 9.92
C GLY A 220 2.89 13.58 9.67
N THR A 221 1.91 12.68 9.83
CA THR A 221 2.07 11.28 9.43
C THR A 221 1.90 11.14 7.91
N CYS A 222 2.93 10.66 7.21
CA CYS A 222 2.84 10.30 5.80
C CYS A 222 2.38 8.84 5.64
N LEU A 223 1.45 8.58 4.72
CA LEU A 223 0.86 7.25 4.47
C LEU A 223 1.37 6.68 3.16
N GLY A 224 1.98 5.49 3.21
CA GLY A 224 2.68 4.87 2.08
C GLY A 224 1.80 4.69 0.83
N ILE A 225 2.45 4.61 -0.34
CA ILE A 225 1.77 4.33 -1.62
C ILE A 225 2.17 2.95 -2.16
N ASP A 226 1.18 2.17 -2.59
CA ASP A 226 1.43 0.97 -3.38
C ASP A 226 1.71 1.37 -4.84
N ALA A 227 2.94 1.13 -5.30
CA ALA A 227 3.41 1.57 -6.61
C ALA A 227 2.83 0.78 -7.81
N ALA A 228 2.13 -0.33 -7.58
CA ALA A 228 1.48 -1.11 -8.63
C ALA A 228 0.03 -0.65 -8.90
N THR A 229 -0.65 -0.17 -7.86
CA THR A 229 -2.07 0.23 -7.87
C THR A 229 -2.29 1.74 -7.75
N ASN A 230 -1.27 2.48 -7.32
CA ASN A 230 -1.33 3.91 -6.98
C ASN A 230 -2.38 4.20 -5.89
N GLN A 231 -2.50 3.32 -4.89
CA GLN A 231 -3.40 3.49 -3.75
C GLN A 231 -2.63 3.70 -2.44
N PRO A 232 -3.22 4.36 -1.43
CA PRO A 232 -2.63 4.44 -0.11
C PRO A 232 -2.58 3.05 0.53
N THR A 233 -1.54 2.76 1.29
CA THR A 233 -1.42 1.50 2.05
C THR A 233 -2.08 1.58 3.43
N ASP A 234 -2.53 2.77 3.85
CA ASP A 234 -2.91 3.16 5.22
C ASP A 234 -1.82 2.94 6.29
N VAL A 235 -0.60 2.54 5.90
CA VAL A 235 0.54 2.32 6.80
C VAL A 235 1.39 3.60 6.88
N PRO A 236 1.70 4.10 8.08
CA PRO A 236 2.67 5.19 8.28
C PRO A 236 4.05 4.87 7.69
N VAL A 237 4.65 5.86 7.03
CA VAL A 237 6.03 5.82 6.49
C VAL A 237 6.78 7.09 6.85
N ASP A 238 8.11 7.08 6.70
CA ASP A 238 8.90 8.31 6.70
C ASP A 238 8.51 9.16 5.49
N CYS A 239 8.29 10.46 5.67
CA CYS A 239 7.87 11.34 4.57
C CYS A 239 8.93 11.50 3.47
N ALA A 240 10.21 11.19 3.72
CA ALA A 240 11.25 11.11 2.69
C ALA A 240 11.14 9.85 1.82
N ALA A 241 10.30 8.89 2.19
CA ALA A 241 9.93 7.74 1.36
C ALA A 241 8.69 8.04 0.49
N PRO A 242 8.46 7.27 -0.60
CA PRO A 242 7.24 7.34 -1.40
C PRO A 242 5.96 7.16 -0.56
N HIS A 243 5.08 8.16 -0.62
CA HIS A 243 3.80 8.16 0.09
C HIS A 243 2.67 8.72 -0.81
N ALA A 244 1.41 8.42 -0.49
CA ALA A 244 0.24 8.88 -1.25
C ALA A 244 -0.32 10.18 -0.67
N MET A 245 -0.24 10.33 0.66
CA MET A 245 -0.92 11.39 1.42
C MET A 245 -0.13 11.75 2.69
N GLU A 246 -0.24 13.01 3.13
CA GLU A 246 0.22 13.48 4.44
C GLU A 246 -1.00 13.86 5.30
N VAL A 247 -1.07 13.34 6.53
CA VAL A 247 -2.16 13.64 7.46
C VAL A 247 -1.94 15.03 8.07
N THR A 248 -2.95 15.89 8.02
CA THR A 248 -2.92 17.26 8.57
C THR A 248 -3.69 17.41 9.89
N GLY A 249 -4.59 16.49 10.18
CA GLY A 249 -5.38 16.46 11.39
C GLY A 249 -6.45 15.36 11.39
N ALA A 250 -7.35 15.41 12.37
CA ALA A 250 -8.50 14.51 12.49
C ALA A 250 -9.70 15.23 13.12
N VAL A 251 -10.91 14.80 12.75
CA VAL A 251 -12.18 15.39 13.21
C VAL A 251 -13.04 14.31 13.86
N ASN A 252 -13.48 14.55 15.09
CA ASN A 252 -14.39 13.67 15.82
C ASN A 252 -15.86 14.07 15.54
N LEU A 253 -16.61 13.15 14.92
CA LEU A 253 -18.02 13.36 14.60
C LEU A 253 -18.93 13.13 15.82
N ALA A 254 -18.55 12.28 16.78
CA ALA A 254 -19.37 12.01 17.96
C ALA A 254 -19.46 13.21 18.92
N GLU A 255 -18.44 14.09 18.95
CA GLU A 255 -18.49 15.36 19.68
C GLU A 255 -19.51 16.34 19.09
N LYS A 256 -19.64 16.37 17.76
CA LYS A 256 -20.58 17.24 17.05
C LYS A 256 -22.00 16.66 16.99
N PHE A 257 -22.11 15.34 16.90
CA PHE A 257 -23.35 14.60 16.66
C PHE A 257 -23.56 13.51 17.73
N PRO A 258 -23.83 13.89 19.00
CA PRO A 258 -24.01 12.93 20.11
C PRO A 258 -25.29 12.08 20.00
N GLY A 259 -26.16 12.35 19.03
CA GLY A 259 -27.38 11.57 18.77
C GLY A 259 -27.17 10.29 17.96
N GLY A 260 -25.95 10.05 17.46
CA GLY A 260 -25.64 8.96 16.53
C GLY A 260 -25.15 9.48 15.17
N LEU A 261 -25.01 8.58 14.20
CA LEU A 261 -24.53 8.95 12.85
C LEU A 261 -25.52 9.90 12.16
N PRO A 262 -25.11 11.13 11.78
CA PRO A 262 -25.97 12.07 11.06
C PRO A 262 -25.98 11.75 9.56
N SER A 263 -26.76 12.50 8.77
CA SER A 263 -26.82 12.28 7.32
C SER A 263 -25.47 12.54 6.65
N GLU A 264 -25.20 11.90 5.52
CA GLU A 264 -23.92 12.02 4.82
C GLU A 264 -23.59 13.46 4.41
N GLY A 265 -24.61 14.27 4.10
CA GLY A 265 -24.45 15.70 3.84
C GLY A 265 -24.14 16.52 5.11
N ASP A 266 -24.71 16.17 6.27
CA ASP A 266 -24.35 16.81 7.55
C ASP A 266 -22.91 16.46 7.96
N GLN A 267 -22.46 15.24 7.64
CA GLN A 267 -21.08 14.82 7.80
C GLN A 267 -20.16 15.62 6.88
N ASP A 268 -20.37 15.61 5.56
CA ASP A 268 -19.50 16.32 4.61
C ASP A 268 -19.35 17.80 4.96
N ASN A 269 -20.46 18.52 5.20
CA ASN A 269 -20.41 19.94 5.56
C ASN A 269 -19.56 20.19 6.82
N PHE A 270 -19.72 19.38 7.88
CA PHE A 270 -18.93 19.56 9.11
C PHE A 270 -17.47 19.15 8.95
N ILE A 271 -17.20 18.01 8.30
CA ILE A 271 -15.85 17.49 8.08
C ILE A 271 -15.06 18.47 7.20
N LYS A 272 -15.67 18.98 6.12
CA LYS A 272 -15.06 19.90 5.17
C LYS A 272 -14.54 21.17 5.84
N ASP A 273 -15.38 21.86 6.60
CA ASP A 273 -15.01 23.10 7.28
C ASP A 273 -13.92 22.85 8.33
N ALA A 274 -14.08 21.80 9.15
CA ALA A 274 -13.14 21.45 10.20
C ALA A 274 -11.78 20.98 9.66
N CYS A 275 -11.77 20.12 8.63
CA CYS A 275 -10.55 19.66 7.98
C CYS A 275 -9.85 20.80 7.22
N THR A 276 -10.59 21.71 6.58
CA THR A 276 -9.99 22.88 5.90
C THR A 276 -9.27 23.77 6.91
N ALA A 277 -9.93 24.09 8.03
CA ALA A 277 -9.33 24.87 9.12
C ALA A 277 -8.09 24.18 9.72
N GLN A 278 -8.12 22.85 9.92
CA GLN A 278 -6.96 22.09 10.38
C GLN A 278 -5.83 22.06 9.35
N THR A 279 -6.13 21.90 8.05
CA THR A 279 -5.14 21.86 6.97
C THR A 279 -4.45 23.21 6.77
N ASP A 280 -5.19 24.33 6.76
CA ASP A 280 -4.60 25.66 6.64
C ASP A 280 -3.76 26.00 7.88
N ALA A 281 -4.24 25.68 9.09
CA ALA A 281 -3.45 25.83 10.32
C ALA A 281 -2.22 24.92 10.35
N TYR A 282 -2.29 23.73 9.74
CA TYR A 282 -1.15 22.83 9.60
C TYR A 282 -0.10 23.40 8.63
N LEU A 283 -0.50 23.84 7.42
CA LEU A 283 0.40 24.27 6.35
C LEU A 283 0.99 25.69 6.52
N ALA A 284 0.41 26.52 7.40
CA ALA A 284 0.82 27.89 7.63
C ALA A 284 2.36 28.04 7.79
N PRO A 285 3.01 28.99 7.08
CA PRO A 285 2.42 30.09 6.30
C PRO A 285 2.02 29.74 4.85
N VAL A 286 2.28 28.53 4.37
CA VAL A 286 1.86 28.10 3.01
C VAL A 286 0.35 27.89 3.00
N GLN A 287 -0.34 28.27 1.92
CA GLN A 287 -1.75 27.94 1.73
C GLN A 287 -1.88 26.73 0.81
N LEU A 288 -2.85 25.84 1.07
CA LEU A 288 -3.09 24.66 0.23
C LEU A 288 -3.25 25.02 -1.26
N ARG A 289 -3.98 26.13 -1.54
CA ARG A 289 -4.25 26.66 -2.88
C ARG A 289 -3.01 27.06 -3.70
N THR A 290 -1.84 27.25 -3.08
CA THR A 290 -0.58 27.56 -3.79
C THR A 290 0.25 26.31 -4.08
N THR A 291 -0.32 25.12 -3.88
CA THR A 291 0.30 23.82 -4.14
C THR A 291 -0.54 23.01 -5.13
N THR A 292 0.01 21.91 -5.64
CA THR A 292 -0.75 20.93 -6.46
C THR A 292 -1.47 19.88 -5.61
N LEU A 293 -1.54 20.05 -4.28
CA LEU A 293 -2.25 19.15 -3.37
C LEU A 293 -3.72 19.57 -3.22
N ALA A 294 -4.59 18.58 -3.03
CA ALA A 294 -5.97 18.74 -2.59
C ALA A 294 -6.15 18.18 -1.18
N LEU A 295 -7.10 18.75 -0.44
CA LEU A 295 -7.62 18.16 0.79
C LEU A 295 -8.50 16.95 0.43
N SER A 296 -8.32 15.87 1.17
CA SER A 296 -9.06 14.63 1.07
C SER A 296 -9.47 14.15 2.47
N TYR A 297 -10.70 13.68 2.57
CA TYR A 297 -11.33 13.09 3.73
C TYR A 297 -12.41 12.12 3.24
N SER A 298 -13.13 11.46 4.15
CA SER A 298 -14.31 10.65 3.80
C SER A 298 -15.32 10.66 4.94
N THR A 299 -16.59 10.46 4.62
CA THR A 299 -17.68 10.29 5.60
C THR A 299 -17.61 8.91 6.26
N ILE A 300 -18.23 8.76 7.42
CA ILE A 300 -18.31 7.48 8.14
C ILE A 300 -19.58 6.72 7.72
N SER A 301 -19.40 5.47 7.32
CA SER A 301 -20.49 4.55 6.97
C SER A 301 -21.22 4.02 8.22
N LEU A 302 -22.50 3.66 8.10
CA LEU A 302 -23.26 3.07 9.21
C LEU A 302 -22.62 1.79 9.79
N PRO A 303 -22.06 0.85 8.99
CA PRO A 303 -21.26 -0.26 9.52
C PRO A 303 -20.07 0.20 10.36
N SER A 304 -19.25 1.13 9.85
CA SER A 304 -18.06 1.63 10.55
C SER A 304 -18.41 2.37 11.85
N TRP A 305 -19.46 3.20 11.84
CA TRP A 305 -19.97 3.86 13.05
C TRP A 305 -20.48 2.87 14.10
N SER A 306 -21.18 1.81 13.68
CA SER A 306 -21.69 0.77 14.58
C SER A 306 -20.54 -0.05 15.20
N ALA A 307 -19.51 -0.33 14.40
CA ALA A 307 -18.28 -0.96 14.86
C ALA A 307 -17.50 -0.07 15.83
N GLY A 308 -17.54 1.25 15.66
CA GLY A 308 -16.99 2.22 16.62
C GLY A 308 -15.94 3.16 16.03
N SER A 309 -15.92 3.36 14.71
CA SER A 309 -15.20 4.46 14.07
C SER A 309 -16.03 5.74 14.25
N HIS A 310 -15.52 6.72 15.00
CA HIS A 310 -16.20 8.02 15.23
C HIS A 310 -15.41 9.23 14.75
N GLN A 311 -14.17 9.02 14.28
CA GLN A 311 -13.26 10.06 13.79
C GLN A 311 -12.94 9.89 12.30
N VAL A 312 -12.57 10.98 11.62
CA VAL A 312 -12.09 10.97 10.22
C VAL A 312 -10.74 11.66 10.11
N SER A 313 -9.89 11.19 9.18
CA SER A 313 -8.59 11.79 8.90
C SER A 313 -8.73 12.95 7.91
N CYS A 314 -8.11 14.08 8.22
CA CYS A 314 -7.96 15.21 7.31
C CYS A 314 -6.58 15.12 6.66
N SER A 315 -6.51 14.77 5.38
CA SER A 315 -5.24 14.42 4.72
C SER A 315 -5.07 15.14 3.39
N ILE A 316 -3.84 15.54 3.04
CA ILE A 316 -3.51 16.20 1.78
C ILE A 316 -2.77 15.27 0.83
N GLY A 317 -3.07 15.35 -0.46
CA GLY A 317 -2.41 14.56 -1.50
C GLY A 317 -2.73 15.06 -2.91
N ALA A 318 -2.05 14.53 -3.92
CA ALA A 318 -2.35 14.83 -5.32
C ALA A 318 -2.88 13.56 -6.01
N THR A 319 -3.92 13.68 -6.84
CA THR A 319 -4.49 12.54 -7.59
C THR A 319 -3.94 12.47 -9.01
N LEU A 320 -4.11 11.32 -9.66
CA LEU A 320 -3.81 11.10 -11.08
C LEU A 320 -5.03 11.34 -11.98
N GLY A 321 -6.14 11.85 -11.44
CA GLY A 321 -7.40 12.06 -12.17
C GLY A 321 -8.18 10.78 -12.55
N ASN A 322 -7.63 9.60 -12.28
CA ASN A 322 -8.19 8.28 -12.63
C ASN A 322 -8.62 7.44 -11.41
N GLY A 323 -8.67 8.04 -10.21
CA GLY A 323 -8.89 7.35 -8.93
C GLY A 323 -7.61 6.84 -8.24
N GLY A 324 -6.45 6.97 -8.88
CA GLY A 324 -5.13 6.75 -8.26
C GLY A 324 -4.52 8.04 -7.67
N TRP A 325 -3.55 7.85 -6.78
CA TRP A 325 -2.75 8.91 -6.16
C TRP A 325 -1.41 9.10 -6.87
N SER A 326 -0.91 10.33 -6.87
CA SER A 326 0.46 10.64 -7.26
C SER A 326 1.42 10.22 -6.14
N THR A 327 2.63 9.80 -6.51
CA THR A 327 3.70 9.54 -5.53
C THR A 327 4.25 10.86 -5.00
N LEU A 328 4.11 11.08 -3.69
CA LEU A 328 4.71 12.18 -2.95
C LEU A 328 6.06 11.75 -2.34
N VAL A 329 7.00 12.69 -2.25
CA VAL A 329 8.29 12.54 -1.55
C VAL A 329 8.64 13.86 -0.85
N ASN A 330 9.11 13.77 0.40
CA ASN A 330 9.21 14.84 1.40
C ASN A 330 7.84 15.37 1.85
N SER A 331 7.76 15.93 3.07
CA SER A 331 6.53 16.57 3.58
C SER A 331 6.17 17.83 2.78
N ALA A 332 4.87 18.11 2.70
CA ALA A 332 4.27 19.34 2.17
C ALA A 332 4.76 20.64 2.86
N LYS A 333 5.40 20.53 4.02
CA LYS A 333 6.09 21.64 4.72
C LYS A 333 7.52 21.91 4.25
N GLY A 334 8.08 21.03 3.42
CA GLY A 334 9.45 21.07 2.96
C GLY A 334 9.55 21.09 1.43
N PRO A 335 10.67 20.60 0.85
CA PRO A 335 10.85 20.48 -0.58
C PRO A 335 10.09 19.26 -1.13
N LEU A 336 8.76 19.29 -1.01
CA LEU A 336 7.85 18.30 -1.57
C LEU A 336 8.14 18.06 -3.06
N MET A 337 8.00 16.81 -3.49
CA MET A 337 8.00 16.39 -4.88
C MET A 337 6.75 15.55 -5.15
N ILE A 338 6.10 15.78 -6.29
CA ILE A 338 4.89 15.10 -6.76
C ILE A 338 5.27 14.43 -8.09
N ASN A 339 5.29 13.10 -8.12
CA ASN A 339 5.83 12.29 -9.23
C ASN A 339 7.24 12.74 -9.68
N GLY A 340 8.08 13.21 -8.74
CA GLY A 340 9.42 13.71 -9.00
C GLY A 340 9.51 15.15 -9.54
N GLN A 341 8.40 15.89 -9.60
CA GLN A 341 8.37 17.32 -9.95
C GLN A 341 8.05 18.18 -8.71
N PRO A 342 8.58 19.41 -8.60
CA PRO A 342 8.17 20.32 -7.54
C PRO A 342 6.70 20.74 -7.72
N PRO A 343 5.95 21.05 -6.64
CA PRO A 343 4.58 21.53 -6.73
C PRO A 343 4.48 22.79 -7.59
N VAL A 344 3.56 22.76 -8.55
CA VAL A 344 3.18 23.92 -9.36
C VAL A 344 1.87 24.46 -8.80
N ALA A 345 1.83 25.77 -8.51
CA ALA A 345 0.59 26.43 -8.12
C ALA A 345 -0.42 26.39 -9.28
N PRO A 346 -1.71 26.14 -9.03
CA PRO A 346 -2.76 26.33 -10.02
C PRO A 346 -2.68 27.75 -10.63
N PRO A 347 -2.94 27.94 -11.94
CA PRO A 347 -2.98 29.27 -12.52
C PRO A 347 -4.01 30.16 -11.82
N ASP A 348 -3.65 31.40 -11.50
CA ASP A 348 -4.57 32.37 -10.91
C ASP A 348 -5.81 32.55 -11.79
N ILE A 349 -6.97 32.62 -11.15
CA ILE A 349 -8.25 32.85 -11.84
C ILE A 349 -8.23 34.31 -12.34
N PRO A 350 -8.42 34.58 -13.65
CA PRO A 350 -8.44 35.95 -14.15
C PRO A 350 -9.51 36.80 -13.44
N GLU A 351 -9.17 38.03 -13.08
CA GLU A 351 -10.05 38.95 -12.34
C GLU A 351 -11.42 39.16 -13.03
N GLU A 352 -11.42 39.11 -14.36
CA GLU A 352 -12.59 39.13 -15.23
C GLU A 352 -13.63 38.04 -14.90
N ARG A 353 -13.21 36.91 -14.33
CA ARG A 353 -14.09 35.82 -13.85
C ARG A 353 -14.43 35.91 -12.36
N LEU A 354 -13.66 36.64 -11.56
CA LEU A 354 -13.98 36.90 -10.15
C LEU A 354 -15.08 37.96 -10.01
N ASN A 355 -15.14 38.93 -10.94
CA ASN A 355 -16.11 40.02 -10.94
C ASN A 355 -17.27 39.83 -11.95
N MET A 356 -17.41 38.66 -12.57
CA MET A 356 -18.50 38.40 -13.51
C MET A 356 -19.83 38.30 -12.73
N PRO A 357 -20.87 39.08 -13.07
CA PRO A 357 -22.14 39.04 -12.35
C PRO A 357 -22.76 37.63 -12.44
N PRO A 358 -23.49 37.18 -11.42
CA PRO A 358 -24.13 35.86 -11.43
C PRO A 358 -25.02 35.76 -12.67
N ILE A 359 -24.79 34.71 -13.46
CA ILE A 359 -25.59 34.44 -14.67
C ILE A 359 -27.05 34.32 -14.22
N PRO A 360 -27.98 35.13 -14.77
CA PRO A 360 -29.39 34.96 -14.47
C PRO A 360 -29.80 33.55 -14.86
N MET A 361 -30.15 32.72 -13.87
CA MET A 361 -30.78 31.44 -14.17
C MET A 361 -32.13 31.77 -14.81
N PRO A 362 -32.45 31.22 -15.99
CA PRO A 362 -33.76 31.44 -16.59
C PRO A 362 -34.83 30.86 -15.65
N ASP A 363 -35.79 31.68 -15.27
CA ASP A 363 -36.98 31.20 -14.56
C ASP A 363 -37.64 30.11 -15.41
N VAL A 364 -37.83 28.94 -14.80
CA VAL A 364 -38.45 27.78 -15.47
C VAL A 364 -39.97 27.94 -15.46
N ASP A 365 -40.46 28.88 -16.27
CA ASP A 365 -41.89 29.06 -16.55
C ASP A 365 -42.47 27.76 -17.16
N GLU A 366 -43.22 26.99 -16.36
CA GLU A 366 -43.97 25.79 -16.79
C GLU A 366 -45.20 26.15 -17.66
N THR A 367 -45.04 27.00 -18.69
CA THR A 367 -46.15 27.41 -19.57
C THR A 367 -45.71 27.74 -21.00
N SER A 368 -45.74 26.75 -21.90
CA SER A 368 -46.24 26.89 -23.30
C SER A 368 -46.12 25.62 -24.18
N SER A 369 -46.34 24.41 -23.65
CA SER A 369 -46.26 23.17 -24.43
C SER A 369 -47.50 22.85 -25.30
N SER A 370 -48.32 23.86 -25.65
CA SER A 370 -49.39 23.69 -26.66
C SER A 370 -49.94 25.02 -27.24
N SER A 371 -49.78 25.22 -28.56
CA SER A 371 -50.82 25.84 -29.42
C SER A 371 -50.45 25.88 -30.92
N SER A 372 -50.85 24.87 -31.70
CA SER A 372 -51.17 25.04 -33.14
C SER A 372 -51.88 23.83 -33.75
N SER A 373 -53.11 23.57 -33.32
CA SER A 373 -54.13 22.80 -34.06
C SER A 373 -55.49 23.26 -33.54
N GLY A 374 -56.37 23.74 -34.41
CA GLY A 374 -57.65 24.34 -33.99
C GLY A 374 -58.83 23.40 -34.16
N SER A 375 -59.84 23.52 -33.29
CA SER A 375 -61.29 23.56 -33.64
C SER A 375 -62.21 23.44 -32.42
N SER A 376 -63.41 24.03 -32.55
CA SER A 376 -64.69 23.63 -31.92
C SER A 376 -64.85 23.57 -30.38
N SER A 377 -65.61 24.57 -29.88
CA SER A 377 -66.86 24.44 -29.10
C SER A 377 -66.91 24.04 -27.60
N SER A 378 -67.36 25.04 -26.81
CA SER A 378 -68.48 25.00 -25.82
C SER A 378 -68.36 24.26 -24.46
N GLY A 379 -69.05 24.82 -23.44
CA GLY A 379 -69.22 24.25 -22.08
C GLY A 379 -68.17 24.75 -21.08
N SER A 380 -68.37 25.75 -20.21
CA SER A 380 -69.41 26.04 -19.20
C SER A 380 -69.24 25.31 -17.84
N SER A 381 -69.10 26.13 -16.80
CA SER A 381 -69.58 25.95 -15.41
C SER A 381 -69.07 24.81 -14.49
N SER A 382 -68.12 25.19 -13.62
CA SER A 382 -68.23 25.29 -12.14
C SER A 382 -68.25 24.06 -11.18
N SER A 383 -67.32 24.15 -10.20
CA SER A 383 -67.48 23.98 -8.73
C SER A 383 -67.59 22.60 -8.05
N GLY A 384 -67.12 22.54 -6.78
CA GLY A 384 -67.12 21.36 -5.87
C GLY A 384 -65.77 20.61 -5.89
N SER A 385 -64.89 20.55 -4.87
CA SER A 385 -64.94 20.60 -3.39
C SER A 385 -65.21 19.26 -2.68
N SER A 386 -64.35 18.92 -1.69
CA SER A 386 -64.46 17.80 -0.71
C SER A 386 -64.37 16.34 -1.25
N SER A 387 -63.94 15.30 -0.49
CA SER A 387 -63.07 15.17 0.71
C SER A 387 -62.77 13.68 1.05
N SER A 388 -61.82 13.42 1.98
CA SER A 388 -61.81 12.34 3.01
C SER A 388 -61.72 10.82 2.66
N GLY A 389 -61.04 10.06 3.53
CA GLY A 389 -60.98 8.56 3.59
C GLY A 389 -59.61 7.98 3.20
N SER A 390 -58.87 7.12 3.93
CA SER A 390 -59.19 5.95 4.79
C SER A 390 -59.71 4.74 3.95
N SER A 391 -59.24 3.49 4.05
CA SER A 391 -58.49 2.78 5.13
C SER A 391 -58.01 1.34 4.75
N SER A 392 -56.97 0.83 5.44
CA SER A 392 -56.78 -0.56 5.97
C SER A 392 -56.65 -1.84 5.08
N GLY A 393 -55.85 -2.80 5.57
CA GLY A 393 -55.73 -4.23 5.14
C GLY A 393 -54.34 -4.57 4.54
N SER A 394 -53.45 -5.42 5.08
CA SER A 394 -53.50 -6.78 5.70
C SER A 394 -53.45 -7.95 4.69
N GLY A 395 -52.32 -8.68 4.62
CA GLY A 395 -52.15 -9.92 3.83
C GLY A 395 -50.74 -10.53 3.91
N SER A 396 -50.63 -11.85 4.10
CA SER A 396 -49.41 -12.54 4.55
C SER A 396 -48.57 -13.24 3.46
N SER A 397 -47.30 -13.46 3.78
CA SER A 397 -46.44 -14.63 3.43
C SER A 397 -46.07 -14.95 1.96
N GLY A 398 -44.77 -15.17 1.72
CA GLY A 398 -44.23 -15.80 0.52
C GLY A 398 -42.69 -15.83 0.53
N SER A 399 -42.08 -17.02 0.59
CA SER A 399 -40.61 -17.18 0.65
C SER A 399 -39.99 -17.38 -0.73
N SER A 400 -38.91 -16.65 -1.02
CA SER A 400 -37.96 -16.96 -2.10
C SER A 400 -36.55 -16.52 -1.68
N GLY A 401 -35.56 -17.40 -1.85
CA GLY A 401 -34.15 -17.05 -1.64
C GLY A 401 -33.55 -16.37 -2.87
N SER A 402 -32.54 -15.53 -2.67
CA SER A 402 -31.74 -14.96 -3.77
C SER A 402 -30.29 -14.79 -3.34
N SER A 403 -29.37 -15.36 -4.11
CA SER A 403 -27.94 -15.31 -3.84
C SER A 403 -27.39 -13.90 -4.10
N GLY A 404 -27.09 -13.17 -3.03
CA GLY A 404 -26.47 -11.85 -3.12
C GLY A 404 -24.98 -11.94 -3.47
N SER A 405 -24.64 -11.86 -4.76
CA SER A 405 -23.27 -11.65 -5.21
C SER A 405 -22.75 -10.33 -4.66
N SER A 406 -21.76 -10.38 -3.76
CA SER A 406 -21.20 -9.19 -3.11
C SER A 406 -20.32 -8.40 -4.08
N GLY A 407 -20.95 -7.56 -4.91
CA GLY A 407 -20.24 -6.55 -5.68
C GLY A 407 -19.54 -5.57 -4.75
N SER A 408 -18.23 -5.39 -4.93
CA SER A 408 -17.43 -4.45 -4.16
C SER A 408 -17.81 -3.01 -4.50
N SER A 409 -18.71 -2.43 -3.71
CA SER A 409 -19.06 -1.01 -3.78
C SER A 409 -17.86 -0.15 -3.41
N SER A 410 -17.31 0.58 -4.37
CA SER A 410 -16.27 1.58 -4.15
C SER A 410 -16.81 2.73 -3.30
N SER A 411 -16.26 2.92 -2.10
CA SER A 411 -16.54 4.09 -1.26
C SER A 411 -16.17 5.38 -2.01
N GLY A 412 -17.11 6.31 -2.13
CA GLY A 412 -16.89 7.57 -2.83
C GLY A 412 -15.97 8.50 -2.03
N GLN A 413 -14.79 8.81 -2.58
CA GLN A 413 -13.96 9.91 -2.09
C GLN A 413 -14.53 11.22 -2.63
N HIS A 414 -15.14 12.04 -1.76
CA HIS A 414 -15.76 13.29 -2.16
C HIS A 414 -14.72 14.40 -2.35
N MET A 415 -14.42 14.69 -3.61
CA MET A 415 -13.66 15.88 -4.03
C MET A 415 -14.62 17.00 -4.46
N PRO A 416 -14.34 18.28 -4.15
CA PRO A 416 -15.11 19.39 -4.69
C PRO A 416 -14.95 19.46 -6.23
N GLN A 417 -16.05 19.22 -6.95
CA GLN A 417 -16.03 18.93 -8.37
C GLN A 417 -15.79 20.19 -9.24
N ALA A 418 -14.67 20.23 -9.96
CA ALA A 418 -14.46 21.20 -11.04
C ALA A 418 -15.23 20.80 -12.30
N SER A 419 -16.08 21.68 -12.83
CA SER A 419 -16.97 21.36 -13.95
C SER A 419 -16.22 21.23 -15.29
N THR A 420 -16.42 20.14 -16.00
CA THR A 420 -15.91 19.92 -17.37
C THR A 420 -17.06 19.60 -18.33
N THR A 421 -17.03 20.20 -19.51
CA THR A 421 -18.13 20.15 -20.49
C THR A 421 -18.22 18.78 -21.18
N ALA A 422 -19.43 18.23 -21.29
CA ALA A 422 -19.66 16.95 -21.95
C ALA A 422 -19.48 17.00 -23.48
N ALA A 423 -18.94 15.92 -24.04
CA ALA A 423 -18.94 15.60 -25.47
C ALA A 423 -19.66 14.25 -25.69
N PRO A 424 -20.34 14.02 -26.83
CA PRO A 424 -21.30 12.93 -26.98
C PRO A 424 -20.64 11.55 -27.13
N ALA A 425 -21.26 10.53 -26.54
CA ALA A 425 -20.79 9.15 -26.59
C ALA A 425 -21.17 8.45 -27.92
N PRO A 426 -20.27 7.61 -28.50
CA PRO A 426 -20.62 6.72 -29.59
C PRO A 426 -21.38 5.49 -29.04
N ALA A 427 -22.46 5.09 -29.71
CA ALA A 427 -23.18 3.86 -29.38
C ALA A 427 -22.35 2.62 -29.74
N GLN A 428 -22.38 1.58 -28.89
CA GLN A 428 -21.84 0.26 -29.21
C GLN A 428 -22.91 -0.84 -29.06
N SER A 429 -22.87 -1.80 -29.98
CA SER A 429 -23.86 -2.86 -30.15
C SER A 429 -23.56 -4.11 -29.31
N ASN A 430 -24.58 -4.67 -28.65
CA ASN A 430 -24.49 -5.96 -27.97
C ASN A 430 -24.26 -7.11 -28.98
N THR A 431 -23.01 -7.60 -29.08
CA THR A 431 -22.64 -8.68 -30.01
C THR A 431 -21.64 -9.67 -29.38
N PHE A 432 -22.17 -10.86 -29.07
CA PHE A 432 -21.52 -12.18 -29.06
C PHE A 432 -20.65 -12.67 -27.88
N ASN A 433 -20.90 -13.95 -27.62
CA ASN A 433 -20.19 -14.91 -26.77
C ASN A 433 -18.73 -15.12 -27.24
N PRO A 434 -17.74 -15.32 -26.35
CA PRO A 434 -16.35 -15.55 -26.75
C PRO A 434 -16.15 -16.89 -27.48
N PRO A 435 -15.17 -17.00 -28.40
CA PRO A 435 -14.76 -18.26 -29.00
C PRO A 435 -14.01 -19.16 -27.99
N PRO A 436 -13.98 -20.48 -28.20
CA PRO A 436 -13.16 -21.39 -27.40
C PRO A 436 -11.65 -21.13 -27.61
N PRO A 437 -10.79 -21.45 -26.63
CA PRO A 437 -9.34 -21.32 -26.78
C PRO A 437 -8.80 -22.32 -27.81
N PRO A 438 -7.71 -22.00 -28.53
CA PRO A 438 -7.09 -22.91 -29.48
C PRO A 438 -6.44 -24.10 -28.78
N GLU A 439 -6.53 -25.28 -29.41
CA GLU A 439 -5.87 -26.49 -28.94
C GLU A 439 -4.34 -26.31 -28.93
N GLN A 440 -3.71 -26.54 -27.77
CA GLN A 440 -2.25 -26.60 -27.69
C GLN A 440 -1.75 -27.90 -28.32
N ALA A 441 -0.88 -27.78 -29.32
CA ALA A 441 -0.24 -28.93 -29.95
C ALA A 441 0.53 -29.75 -28.91
N GLN A 442 0.33 -31.07 -28.92
CA GLN A 442 0.98 -31.99 -27.98
C GLN A 442 2.50 -31.97 -28.18
N ALA A 443 3.24 -31.67 -27.12
CA ALA A 443 4.68 -31.89 -27.10
C ALA A 443 4.98 -33.40 -27.16
N PRO A 444 5.99 -33.85 -27.94
CA PRO A 444 6.34 -35.26 -28.00
C PRO A 444 6.86 -35.76 -26.64
N ALA A 445 6.47 -36.98 -26.27
CA ALA A 445 6.86 -37.58 -25.00
C ALA A 445 8.39 -37.81 -24.92
N PRO A 446 9.03 -37.63 -23.75
CA PRO A 446 10.42 -37.99 -23.55
C PRO A 446 10.62 -39.50 -23.72
N ALA A 447 11.74 -39.88 -24.32
CA ALA A 447 12.11 -41.29 -24.48
C ALA A 447 12.41 -41.94 -23.11
N PRO A 448 12.19 -43.26 -22.95
CA PRO A 448 12.50 -43.95 -21.69
C PRO A 448 14.00 -43.92 -21.41
N GLU A 449 14.37 -43.41 -20.23
CA GLU A 449 15.76 -43.28 -19.80
C GLU A 449 16.39 -44.67 -19.59
N GLN A 450 17.64 -44.84 -20.04
CA GLN A 450 18.32 -46.13 -20.00
C GLN A 450 18.79 -46.44 -18.56
N ALA A 451 18.55 -47.66 -18.10
CA ALA A 451 19.04 -48.13 -16.81
C ALA A 451 20.59 -48.10 -16.74
N PRO A 452 21.20 -47.50 -15.71
CA PRO A 452 22.65 -47.53 -15.53
C PRO A 452 23.19 -48.97 -15.40
N ALA A 453 24.32 -49.24 -16.04
CA ALA A 453 24.97 -50.55 -15.96
C ALA A 453 25.57 -50.82 -14.56
N ALA A 454 25.62 -52.09 -14.17
CA ALA A 454 26.24 -52.51 -12.92
C ALA A 454 27.77 -52.32 -12.93
N ALA A 455 28.30 -51.88 -11.79
CA ALA A 455 29.73 -51.75 -11.49
C ALA A 455 30.00 -52.32 -10.07
N PRO A 456 31.24 -52.70 -9.72
CA PRO A 456 31.48 -53.91 -8.92
C PRO A 456 31.56 -53.72 -7.40
N ASP A 457 31.53 -54.86 -6.69
CA ASP A 457 31.92 -55.01 -5.28
C ASP A 457 33.28 -54.37 -4.95
N GLY A 458 33.35 -53.73 -3.77
CA GLY A 458 34.63 -53.39 -3.13
C GLY A 458 34.61 -52.18 -2.22
N GLY A 459 34.51 -52.38 -0.89
CA GLY A 459 34.80 -51.35 0.11
C GLY A 459 33.93 -51.41 1.36
N ALA A 460 34.41 -52.08 2.42
CA ALA A 460 33.79 -51.98 3.74
C ALA A 460 34.20 -50.66 4.45
N PRO A 461 33.28 -49.99 5.17
CA PRO A 461 33.63 -48.81 5.96
C PRO A 461 34.48 -49.18 7.18
N PRO A 462 35.38 -48.28 7.65
CA PRO A 462 36.19 -48.53 8.84
C PRO A 462 35.33 -48.60 10.11
N ALA A 463 35.73 -49.45 11.06
CA ALA A 463 35.06 -49.58 12.34
C ALA A 463 35.19 -48.29 13.19
N GLY A 464 34.11 -47.93 13.89
CA GLY A 464 34.13 -46.83 14.86
C GLY A 464 34.95 -47.17 16.12
N PRO A 465 35.32 -46.15 16.93
CA PRO A 465 36.06 -46.36 18.17
C PRO A 465 35.24 -47.17 19.20
N PRO A 466 35.90 -47.94 20.09
CA PRO A 466 35.21 -48.72 21.11
C PRO A 466 34.48 -47.83 22.12
N PRO A 467 33.38 -48.30 22.73
CA PRO A 467 32.71 -47.58 23.81
C PRO A 467 33.61 -47.47 25.04
N GLY A 468 33.63 -46.29 25.67
CA GLY A 468 34.39 -46.04 26.88
C GLY A 468 33.83 -46.78 28.11
N GLU A 469 34.69 -47.00 29.10
CA GLU A 469 34.34 -47.69 30.35
C GLU A 469 33.27 -46.95 31.16
N PRO A 470 32.36 -47.68 31.85
CA PRO A 470 31.35 -47.07 32.70
C PRO A 470 31.98 -46.46 33.96
N ALA A 471 31.61 -45.21 34.27
CA ALA A 471 32.07 -44.52 35.47
C ALA A 471 31.59 -45.25 36.76
N PRO A 472 32.40 -45.27 37.84
CA PRO A 472 32.06 -45.98 39.07
C PRO A 472 30.89 -45.32 39.81
N VAL A 473 30.01 -46.15 40.36
CA VAL A 473 28.85 -45.72 41.16
C VAL A 473 29.33 -45.20 42.53
N PRO A 474 28.87 -44.02 43.00
CA PRO A 474 29.21 -43.53 44.34
C PRO A 474 28.52 -44.38 45.42
N PRO A 475 29.18 -44.65 46.55
CA PRO A 475 28.54 -45.29 47.70
C PRO A 475 27.59 -44.33 48.42
N ALA A 476 26.51 -44.89 48.96
CA ALA A 476 25.62 -44.27 49.95
C ALA A 476 25.83 -44.96 51.31
N PRO A 477 25.44 -44.36 52.46
CA PRO A 477 24.71 -43.10 52.64
C PRO A 477 25.59 -41.87 52.90
#